data_AF-A0A2D9CGU5-F1
#
_entry.id   AF-A0A2D9CGU5-F1
#
_cell.length_a   1.000
_cell.length_b   1.000
_cell.length_c   1.000
_cell.angle_alpha   90.00
_cell.angle_beta   90.00
_cell.angle_gamma   90.00
#
_symmetry.space_group_name_H-M   'P 1'
#
loop_
_entity.id
_entity.type
_entity.pdbx_description
1 polymer ?
#
loop_
_entity_poly.entity_id
_entity_poly.type
_entity_poly.pdbx_seq_one_letter_code
_entity_poly.pdbx_strand_id
1 'polypeptide(L)'
;MPLDKQGKPILYKPWVSKSKTKKYNVYVKVNGKVKQISFGQKGMGQFKDKGGNYKSLDHGDKKRRDSYLARAKGIKNKKGELTWKDKNTANYWAVHYLW
;
A
#
# COMPACT_ATOMS: atom_id res chain seq x y z
N MET A 1 12.55 0.34 9.61
CA MET A 1 11.21 -0.24 9.82
C MET A 1 10.65 0.45 11.05
N PRO A 2 9.35 0.80 11.11
CA PRO A 2 8.79 1.55 12.22
C PRO A 2 8.58 0.61 13.41
N LEU A 3 9.46 0.71 14.39
CA LEU A 3 9.41 0.00 15.66
C LEU A 3 9.15 1.00 16.80
N ASP A 4 8.50 0.56 17.87
CA ASP A 4 8.35 1.33 19.10
C ASP A 4 9.66 1.34 19.92
N LYS A 5 9.64 1.99 21.09
CA LYS A 5 10.80 2.09 21.99
C LYS A 5 11.25 0.73 22.55
N GLN A 6 10.37 -0.28 22.47
CA GLN A 6 10.56 -1.65 22.95
C GLN A 6 10.88 -2.61 21.78
N GLY A 7 11.08 -2.10 20.57
CA GLY A 7 11.39 -2.89 19.38
C GLY A 7 10.18 -3.59 18.74
N LYS A 8 8.94 -3.32 19.19
CA LYS A 8 7.74 -3.93 18.61
C LYS A 8 7.29 -3.19 17.35
N PRO A 9 6.74 -3.89 16.34
CA PRO A 9 6.26 -3.26 15.11
C PRO A 9 5.12 -2.26 15.33
N ILE A 10 5.27 -1.05 14.80
CA ILE A 10 4.19 -0.06 14.74
C ILE A 10 3.27 -0.39 13.56
N LEU A 11 2.01 -0.72 13.86
CA LEU A 11 1.03 -1.08 12.85
C LEU A 11 0.58 0.12 12.01
N TYR A 12 0.23 -0.15 10.75
CA TYR A 12 -0.42 0.77 9.82
C TYR A 12 0.36 2.05 9.52
N LYS A 13 1.69 2.01 9.70
CA LYS A 13 2.60 3.09 9.35
C LYS A 13 3.48 2.65 8.18
N PRO A 14 3.22 3.09 6.94
CA PRO A 14 4.07 2.74 5.81
C PRO A 14 5.50 3.29 5.94
N TRP A 15 6.48 2.55 5.41
CA TRP A 15 7.86 2.98 5.29
C TRP A 15 8.47 2.47 3.99
N VAL A 16 9.56 3.11 3.54
CA VAL A 16 10.25 2.75 2.29
C VAL A 16 10.78 1.31 2.36
N SER A 17 10.47 0.53 1.33
CA SER A 17 10.92 -0.85 1.22
C SER A 17 12.36 -0.94 0.70
N LYS A 18 13.14 -1.81 1.33
CA LYS A 18 14.49 -2.19 0.86
C LYS A 18 14.44 -3.12 -0.36
N SER A 19 13.28 -3.70 -0.70
CA SER A 19 13.12 -4.60 -1.83
C SER A 19 13.44 -3.90 -3.17
N LYS A 20 14.02 -4.63 -4.13
CA LYS A 20 14.25 -4.11 -5.50
C LYS A 20 12.95 -3.88 -6.28
N THR A 21 11.85 -4.52 -5.88
CA THR A 21 10.60 -4.53 -6.66
C THR A 21 9.46 -3.73 -6.05
N LYS A 22 9.46 -3.48 -4.73
CA LYS A 22 8.33 -2.85 -4.01
C LYS A 22 8.68 -1.49 -3.45
N LYS A 23 7.74 -0.53 -3.48
CA LYS A 23 7.97 0.84 -3.01
C LYS A 23 7.95 0.94 -1.49
N TYR A 24 6.87 0.46 -0.88
CA TYR A 24 6.60 0.62 0.53
C TYR A 24 6.30 -0.72 1.20
N ASN A 25 6.57 -0.77 2.50
CA ASN A 25 6.15 -1.83 3.39
C ASN A 25 5.24 -1.24 4.47
N VAL A 26 4.38 -2.06 5.05
CA VAL A 26 3.56 -1.70 6.21
C VAL A 26 3.31 -2.94 7.06
N TYR A 27 3.27 -2.77 8.37
CA TYR A 27 2.86 -3.82 9.29
C TYR A 27 1.35 -3.77 9.49
N VAL A 28 0.70 -4.93 9.37
CA VAL A 28 -0.75 -5.11 9.49
C VAL A 28 -1.06 -6.26 10.44
N LYS A 29 -2.31 -6.37 10.89
CA LYS A 29 -2.73 -7.44 11.80
C LYS A 29 -3.68 -8.40 11.10
N VAL A 30 -3.19 -9.60 10.78
CA VAL A 30 -3.98 -10.66 10.14
C VAL A 30 -4.17 -11.80 11.14
N ASN A 31 -5.41 -12.12 11.47
CA ASN A 31 -5.75 -13.21 12.40
C ASN A 31 -5.00 -13.12 13.74
N GLY A 32 -4.94 -11.92 14.32
CA GLY A 32 -4.24 -11.68 15.60
C GLY A 32 -2.71 -11.53 15.49
N LYS A 33 -2.10 -11.94 14.37
CA LYS A 33 -0.65 -11.89 14.16
C LYS A 33 -0.23 -10.66 13.36
N VAL A 34 0.92 -10.09 13.72
CA VAL A 34 1.52 -9.01 12.95
C VAL A 34 2.16 -9.59 11.69
N LYS A 35 1.85 -9.01 10.54
CA LYS A 35 2.40 -9.38 9.23
C LYS A 35 2.93 -8.15 8.54
N GLN A 36 4.10 -8.27 7.90
CA GLN A 36 4.58 -7.26 6.96
C GLN A 36 3.96 -7.53 5.58
N ILE A 37 3.40 -6.49 4.97
CA ILE A 37 2.99 -6.51 3.57
C ILE A 37 3.75 -5.43 2.80
N SER A 38 3.97 -5.68 1.51
CA SER A 38 4.64 -4.74 0.61
C SER A 38 3.67 -4.29 -0.48
N PHE A 39 3.70 -3.00 -0.84
CA PHE A 39 2.81 -2.42 -1.83
C PHE A 39 3.52 -1.39 -2.72
N GLY A 40 2.92 -1.15 -3.90
CA GLY A 40 3.50 -0.35 -4.97
C GLY A 40 4.68 -1.04 -5.66
N GLN A 41 4.76 -0.97 -6.98
CA GLN A 41 5.88 -1.55 -7.74
C GLN A 41 6.93 -0.47 -8.03
N LYS A 42 8.21 -0.70 -7.73
CA LYS A 42 9.29 0.24 -8.09
C LYS A 42 9.33 0.40 -9.62
N GLY A 43 9.47 1.64 -10.08
CA GLY A 43 9.47 1.99 -11.51
C GLY A 43 8.09 2.24 -12.13
N MET A 44 7.00 1.80 -11.51
CA MET A 44 5.65 2.13 -11.99
C MET A 44 5.21 3.51 -11.50
N GLY A 45 4.68 4.32 -12.42
CA GLY A 45 4.04 5.60 -12.08
C GLY A 45 2.77 5.42 -11.25
N GLN A 46 2.47 6.43 -10.45
CA GLN A 46 1.30 6.49 -9.56
C GLN A 46 0.64 7.86 -9.67
N PHE A 47 -0.58 8.00 -9.15
CA PHE A 47 -1.26 9.29 -9.17
C PHE A 47 -0.57 10.30 -8.26
N LYS A 48 -0.42 9.95 -6.97
CA LYS A 48 0.22 10.79 -5.97
C LYS A 48 0.73 9.97 -4.80
N ASP A 49 2.04 9.97 -4.57
CA ASP A 49 2.66 9.29 -3.45
C ASP A 49 2.57 10.12 -2.16
N LYS A 50 1.73 9.68 -1.22
CA LYS A 50 1.59 10.34 0.09
C LYS A 50 2.87 10.28 0.93
N GLY A 51 3.72 9.27 0.72
CA GLY A 51 4.97 9.11 1.45
C GLY A 51 6.10 10.00 0.92
N GLY A 52 5.95 10.53 -0.28
CA GLY A 52 6.88 11.49 -0.85
C GLY A 52 8.21 10.93 -1.39
N ASN A 53 8.52 9.66 -1.17
CA ASN A 53 9.80 9.06 -1.57
C ASN A 53 9.86 8.70 -3.07
N TYR A 54 8.70 8.66 -3.74
CA TYR A 54 8.58 8.35 -5.16
C TYR A 54 7.87 9.45 -5.96
N LYS A 55 7.90 10.71 -5.49
CA LYS A 55 7.23 11.85 -6.15
C LYS A 55 7.64 12.03 -7.62
N SER A 56 8.86 11.68 -7.99
CA SER A 56 9.33 11.72 -9.38
C SER A 56 8.55 10.79 -10.33
N LEU A 57 7.80 9.83 -9.78
CA LEU A 57 6.93 8.91 -10.52
C LEU A 57 5.44 9.32 -10.43
N ASP A 58 5.11 10.42 -9.74
CA ASP A 58 3.75 10.96 -9.68
C ASP A 58 3.38 11.56 -11.03
N HIS A 59 2.30 11.08 -11.64
CA HIS A 59 1.84 11.58 -12.94
C HIS A 59 0.68 12.57 -12.84
N GLY A 60 -0.07 12.61 -11.73
CA GLY A 60 -1.22 13.51 -11.56
C GLY A 60 -2.41 13.31 -12.52
N ASP A 61 -2.30 12.41 -13.50
CA ASP A 61 -3.37 12.02 -14.43
C ASP A 61 -4.58 11.38 -13.74
N LYS A 62 -5.70 12.11 -13.72
CA LYS A 62 -6.99 11.68 -13.15
C LYS A 62 -7.62 10.52 -13.93
N LYS A 63 -7.49 10.46 -15.26
CA LYS A 63 -8.06 9.38 -16.08
C LYS A 63 -7.39 8.05 -15.75
N ARG A 64 -6.05 8.06 -15.61
CA ARG A 64 -5.29 6.87 -15.17
C ARG A 64 -5.67 6.44 -13.76
N ARG A 65 -5.87 7.41 -12.86
CA ARG A 65 -6.34 7.15 -11.50
C ARG A 65 -7.70 6.47 -11.49
N ASP A 66 -8.67 7.02 -12.19
CA ASP A 66 -10.03 6.51 -12.17
C ASP A 66 -10.12 5.11 -12.80
N SER A 67 -9.36 4.87 -13.89
CA SER A 67 -9.20 3.53 -14.48
C SER A 67 -8.53 2.52 -13.54
N TYR A 68 -7.49 2.94 -12.80
CA TYR A 68 -6.88 2.11 -11.77
C TYR A 68 -7.86 1.79 -10.63
N LEU A 69 -8.55 2.81 -10.11
CA LEU A 69 -9.48 2.68 -9.00
C LEU A 69 -10.69 1.80 -9.37
N ALA A 70 -11.21 1.90 -10.59
CA ALA A 70 -12.30 1.03 -11.07
C ALA A 70 -11.92 -0.46 -10.95
N ARG A 71 -10.70 -0.82 -11.36
CA ARG A 71 -10.19 -2.20 -11.25
C ARG A 71 -9.87 -2.56 -9.80
N ALA A 72 -9.09 -1.72 -9.12
CA ALA A 72 -8.61 -1.99 -7.76
C ALA A 72 -9.76 -2.11 -6.75
N LYS A 73 -10.81 -1.30 -6.91
CA LYS A 73 -11.99 -1.36 -6.04
C LYS A 73 -12.89 -2.58 -6.27
N GLY A 74 -12.70 -3.31 -7.36
CA GLY A 74 -13.39 -4.57 -7.65
C GLY A 74 -12.72 -5.82 -7.05
N ILE A 75 -11.48 -5.73 -6.57
CA ILE A 75 -10.71 -6.88 -6.10
C ILE A 75 -11.27 -7.40 -4.76
N LYS A 76 -11.72 -8.66 -4.76
CA LYS A 76 -12.24 -9.38 -3.59
C LYS A 76 -11.24 -10.41 -3.06
N ASN A 77 -11.27 -10.68 -1.75
CA ASN A 77 -10.52 -11.78 -1.14
C ASN A 77 -11.27 -13.12 -1.30
N LYS A 78 -10.69 -14.22 -0.78
CA LYS A 78 -11.32 -15.56 -0.83
C LYS A 78 -12.67 -15.66 -0.10
N LYS A 79 -12.98 -14.70 0.78
CA LYS A 79 -14.26 -14.61 1.51
C LYS A 79 -15.28 -13.71 0.79
N GLY A 80 -14.94 -13.17 -0.39
CA GLY A 80 -15.80 -12.26 -1.15
C GLY A 80 -15.75 -10.79 -0.70
N GLU A 81 -14.88 -10.45 0.25
CA GLU A 81 -14.79 -9.10 0.81
C GLU A 81 -13.89 -8.19 -0.03
N LEU A 82 -14.27 -6.91 -0.16
CA LEU A 82 -13.52 -5.93 -0.94
C LEU A 82 -12.20 -5.56 -0.26
N THR A 83 -11.09 -5.89 -0.92
CA THR A 83 -9.75 -5.73 -0.34
C THR A 83 -9.35 -4.27 -0.13
N TRP A 84 -9.82 -3.34 -0.97
CA TRP A 84 -9.52 -1.91 -0.81
C TRP A 84 -10.14 -1.28 0.46
N LYS A 85 -11.08 -1.97 1.13
CA LYS A 85 -11.67 -1.57 2.41
C LYS A 85 -10.93 -2.17 3.61
N ASP A 86 -10.15 -3.21 3.42
CA ASP A 86 -9.42 -3.91 4.49
C ASP A 86 -7.97 -3.42 4.59
N LYS A 87 -7.67 -2.70 5.68
CA LYS A 87 -6.33 -2.18 6.03
C LYS A 87 -5.25 -3.26 6.11
N ASN A 88 -5.64 -4.53 6.22
CA ASN A 88 -4.72 -5.65 6.29
C ASN A 88 -4.30 -6.21 4.92
N THR A 89 -4.73 -5.57 3.83
CA THR A 89 -4.37 -5.98 2.46
C THR A 89 -3.46 -4.95 1.78
N ALA A 90 -2.62 -5.42 0.85
CA ALA A 90 -1.77 -4.52 0.05
C ALA A 90 -2.58 -3.58 -0.85
N ASN A 91 -3.77 -4.00 -1.28
CA ASN A 91 -4.63 -3.21 -2.16
C ASN A 91 -5.17 -1.95 -1.46
N TYR A 92 -5.57 -2.06 -0.18
CA TYR A 92 -5.93 -0.89 0.63
C TYR A 92 -4.82 0.16 0.60
N TRP A 93 -3.58 -0.24 0.88
CA TRP A 93 -2.48 0.71 0.93
C TRP A 93 -2.14 1.28 -0.45
N ALA A 94 -2.19 0.49 -1.52
CA ALA A 94 -2.01 1.03 -2.86
C ALA A 94 -3.08 2.08 -3.19
N VAL A 95 -4.37 1.76 -2.99
CA VAL A 95 -5.51 2.63 -3.27
C VAL A 95 -5.49 3.91 -2.44
N HIS A 96 -5.13 3.84 -1.17
CA HIS A 96 -5.21 5.01 -0.28
C HIS A 96 -3.91 5.80 -0.17
N TYR A 97 -2.76 5.23 -0.54
CA TYR A 97 -1.45 5.86 -0.33
C TYR A 97 -0.77 6.30 -1.63
N LEU A 98 -1.08 5.67 -2.76
CA LEU A 98 -0.44 5.94 -4.06
C LEU A 98 -1.41 6.45 -5.13
N TRP A 99 -2.70 6.14 -5.00
CA TRP A 99 -3.73 6.41 -6.01
C TRP A 99 -4.81 7.37 -5.49
#